data_AF-A0A0I9SH92-F1
#
_entry.id   AF-A0A0I9SH92-F1
#
_cell.length_a   1.000
_cell.length_b   1.000
_cell.length_c   1.000
_cell.angle_alpha   90.00
_cell.angle_beta   90.00
_cell.angle_gamma   90.00
#
_symmetry.space_group_name_H-M   'P 1'
#
loop_
_entity.id
_entity.type
_entity.pdbx_description
1 polymer ?
#
loop_
_entity_poly.entity_id
_entity_poly.type
_entity_poly.pdbx_seq_one_letter_code
_entity_poly.pdbx_strand_id
1 'polypeptide(L)' 'AEVRNLELVRGLFRRPLELWLLLDRALLLEEQGYRVRLGTFCPSQLTPRNLLLLAELDAPAQNVTRPE' A
#
# COMPACT_ATOMS: atom_id res chain seq x y z
N ALA A 1 -21.92 -16.92 23.89
CA ALA A 1 -21.97 -15.80 22.93
C ALA A 1 -20.62 -15.07 22.86
N GLU A 2 -19.51 -15.80 22.64
CA GLU A 2 -18.13 -15.25 22.76
C GLU A 2 -17.42 -14.97 21.42
N VAL A 3 -17.94 -15.49 20.30
CA VAL A 3 -17.30 -15.34 18.98
C VAL A 3 -17.36 -13.89 18.45
N ARG A 4 -18.31 -13.09 18.94
CA ARG A 4 -18.60 -11.74 18.41
C ARG A 4 -17.54 -10.68 18.75
N ASN A 5 -16.80 -10.86 19.84
CA ASN A 5 -15.85 -9.84 20.32
C ASN A 5 -14.52 -9.88 19.53
N LEU A 6 -14.07 -11.07 19.13
CA LEU A 6 -12.88 -11.25 18.31
C LEU A 6 -13.06 -10.69 16.89
N GLU A 7 -14.27 -10.72 16.32
CA GLU A 7 -14.53 -10.11 15.01
C GLU A 7 -14.46 -8.58 15.04
N LEU A 8 -14.80 -7.95 16.17
CA LEU A 8 -14.74 -6.50 16.37
C LEU A 8 -13.29 -5.99 16.38
N VAL A 9 -12.43 -6.67 17.13
CA VAL A 9 -10.98 -6.41 17.15
C VAL A 9 -10.38 -6.66 15.78
N ARG A 10 -10.73 -7.77 15.13
CA ARG A 10 -10.28 -8.08 13.76
C ARG A 10 -10.76 -7.04 12.74
N GLY A 11 -11.97 -6.52 12.89
CA GLY A 11 -12.50 -5.44 12.04
C GLY A 11 -11.75 -4.13 12.21
N LEU A 12 -11.44 -3.75 13.46
CA LEU A 12 -10.74 -2.51 13.79
C LEU A 12 -9.30 -2.50 13.24
N PHE A 13 -8.58 -3.61 13.39
CA PHE A 13 -7.18 -3.69 12.97
C PHE A 13 -7.00 -4.06 11.49
N ARG A 14 -8.03 -4.56 10.79
CA ARG A 14 -7.90 -4.99 9.39
C ARG A 14 -7.31 -3.90 8.50
N ARG A 15 -7.85 -2.67 8.57
CA ARG A 15 -7.44 -1.57 7.68
C ARG A 15 -6.08 -0.97 8.03
N PRO A 16 -5.75 -0.72 9.31
CA PRO A 16 -4.40 -0.36 9.71
C PRO A 16 -3.34 -1.38 9.29
N LEU A 17 -3.63 -2.68 9.45
CA LEU A 17 -2.69 -3.76 9.14
C LEU A 17 -2.51 -3.93 7.62
N GLU A 18 -3.60 -3.78 6.84
CA GLU A 18 -3.53 -3.74 5.38
C GLU A 18 -2.65 -2.58 4.89
N LEU A 19 -2.84 -1.38 5.45
CA LEU A 19 -2.04 -0.20 5.10
C LEU A 19 -0.58 -0.35 5.54
N TRP A 20 -0.32 -0.91 6.73
CA TRP A 20 1.03 -1.19 7.20
C TRP A 20 1.76 -2.18 6.29
N LEU A 21 1.13 -3.30 5.92
CA LEU A 21 1.72 -4.28 4.98
C LEU A 21 1.95 -3.69 3.59
N LEU A 22 1.05 -2.82 3.13
CA LEU A 22 1.18 -2.16 1.82
C LEU A 22 2.35 -1.17 1.81
N LEU A 23 2.53 -0.42 2.91
CA LEU A 23 3.66 0.51 3.07
C LEU A 23 4.99 -0.23 3.20
N ASP A 24 5.05 -1.33 3.95
CA ASP A 24 6.23 -2.18 4.03
C ASP A 24 6.67 -2.68 2.64
N ARG A 25 5.69 -3.14 1.84
CA ARG A 25 5.94 -3.55 0.44
C ARG A 25 6.37 -2.37 -0.44
N ALA A 26 5.80 -1.19 -0.24
CA ALA A 26 6.17 0.02 -0.96
C ALA A 26 7.63 0.40 -0.70
N LEU A 27 8.04 0.44 0.56
CA LEU A 27 9.42 0.74 0.96
C LEU A 27 10.41 -0.25 0.34
N LEU A 28 10.11 -1.55 0.42
CA LEU A 28 10.96 -2.56 -0.22
C LEU A 28 11.11 -2.31 -1.72
N LEU A 29 10.03 -1.96 -2.43
CA LEU A 29 10.08 -1.71 -3.87
C LEU A 29 10.84 -0.42 -4.19
N GLU A 30 10.68 0.64 -3.39
CA GLU A 30 11.47 1.87 -3.51
C GLU A 30 12.97 1.60 -3.31
N GLU A 31 13.34 0.80 -2.32
CA GLU A 31 14.73 0.38 -2.07
C GLU A 31 15.33 -0.43 -3.23
N GLN A 32 14.50 -1.20 -3.96
CA GLN A 32 14.90 -1.92 -5.17
C GLN A 32 14.97 -1.01 -6.41
N GLY A 33 14.73 0.29 -6.28
CA GLY A 33 14.80 1.27 -7.37
C GLY A 33 13.52 1.38 -8.20
N TYR A 34 12.39 0.87 -7.71
CA TYR A 34 11.10 1.08 -8.37
C TYR A 34 10.52 2.43 -7.98
N ARG A 35 9.80 3.04 -8.92
CA ARG A 35 8.94 4.17 -8.64
C ARG A 35 7.59 3.66 -8.15
N VAL A 36 7.28 3.90 -6.88
CA VAL A 36 6.07 3.39 -6.25
C VAL A 36 4.97 4.46 -6.18
N ARG A 37 3.73 4.06 -6.46
CA ARG A 37 2.53 4.90 -6.28
C ARG A 37 1.49 4.14 -5.48
N LEU A 38 1.01 4.80 -4.42
CA LEU A 38 -0.06 4.32 -3.56
C LEU A 38 -1.35 5.05 -3.88
N GLY A 39 -2.45 4.32 -3.98
CA GLY A 39 -3.76 4.90 -4.25
C GLY A 39 -4.91 3.99 -3.82
N THR A 40 -6.12 4.41 -4.16
CA THR A 40 -7.32 3.59 -3.99
C THR A 40 -7.82 3.15 -5.36
N PHE A 41 -8.04 1.84 -5.55
CA PHE A 41 -8.62 1.27 -6.77
C PHE A 41 -10.09 1.65 -6.93
N CYS A 42 -10.87 1.57 -5.84
CA CYS A 42 -12.30 1.85 -5.83
C CYS A 42 -12.74 2.48 -4.49
N PRO A 43 -13.96 3.01 -4.37
CA PRO A 43 -14.51 3.42 -3.08
C PRO A 43 -14.59 2.22 -2.12
N SER A 44 -14.30 2.43 -0.84
CA SER A 44 -14.35 1.39 0.20
C SER A 44 -15.73 0.77 0.42
N GLN A 45 -16.78 1.41 -0.12
CA GLN A 45 -18.16 0.95 -0.12
C GLN A 45 -18.37 -0.25 -1.07
N LEU A 46 -17.56 -0.35 -2.13
CA LEU A 46 -17.65 -1.45 -3.09
C LEU A 46 -16.98 -2.70 -2.51
N THR A 47 -15.74 -2.56 -2.05
CA THR A 47 -14.99 -3.60 -1.34
C THR A 47 -14.08 -2.97 -0.28
N PRO A 48 -13.88 -3.62 0.88
CA PRO A 48 -12.99 -3.09 1.93
C PRO A 48 -11.51 -3.12 1.54
N ARG A 49 -11.11 -4.05 0.65
CA ARG A 49 -9.74 -4.16 0.09
C ARG A 49 -9.63 -3.32 -1.17
N ASN A 50 -9.57 -2.01 -0.99
CA ASN A 50 -9.62 -1.04 -2.08
C ASN A 50 -8.30 -0.31 -2.32
N LEU A 51 -7.20 -0.73 -1.70
CA LEU A 51 -5.89 -0.11 -1.88
C LEU A 51 -5.19 -0.66 -3.13
N LEU A 52 -4.43 0.20 -3.79
CA LEU A 52 -3.65 -0.10 -4.99
C LEU A 52 -2.19 0.32 -4.74
N LEU A 53 -1.28 -0.59 -5.06
CA LEU A 53 0.17 -0.36 -5.09
C LEU A 53 0.64 -0.59 -6.52
N LEU A 54 1.12 0.48 -7.16
CA LEU A 54 1.75 0.43 -8.47
C LEU A 54 3.25 0.58 -8.29
N ALA A 55 4.03 -0.27 -8.94
CA ALA A 55 5.48 -0.18 -8.97
C ALA A 55 5.94 -0.22 -10.42
N GLU A 56 6.55 0.88 -10.85
CA GLU A 56 7.07 1.06 -12.19
C GLU A 56 8.59 0.96 -12.10
N LEU A 57 9.17 -0.03 -12.81
CA LEU A 57 10.61 -0.06 -13.01
C LEU A 57 10.89 0.90 -14.16
N ASP A 58 11.24 2.14 -13.82
CA ASP A 58 11.81 3.06 -14.80
C ASP A 58 13.14 2.44 -15.26
N ALA A 59 13.11 1.66 -16.34
CA ALA A 59 14.32 1.32 -17.08
C ALA A 59 15.13 2.61 -17.27
N PRO A 60 16.47 2.60 -17.14
CA PRO A 60 17.23 3.78 -16.77
C PRO A 60 17.08 4.89 -17.82
N ALA A 61 16.12 5.78 -17.61
CA ALA A 61 16.21 7.14 -18.08
C ALA A 61 17.23 7.81 -17.17
N GLN A 62 18.50 7.63 -17.53
CA GLN A 62 19.55 8.56 -17.13
C GLN A 62 19.01 9.98 -17.37
N ASN A 63 19.21 10.82 -16.35
CA ASN A 63 19.19 12.29 -16.36
C ASN A 63 18.00 12.97 -15.68
N VAL A 64 18.37 14.04 -14.95
CA VAL A 64 17.57 15.09 -14.30
C VAL A 64 17.14 14.69 -12.88
N THR A 65 17.84 15.08 -11.80
CA THR A 65 18.31 16.44 -11.49
C THR A 65 19.39 16.36 -10.40
N ARG A 66 20.59 16.86 -10.68
CA ARG A 66 21.57 17.30 -9.68
C ARG A 66 21.41 18.82 -9.60
N PRO A 67 21.01 19.44 -8.47
CA PRO A 67 21.15 20.88 -8.35
C PRO A 67 22.63 21.20 -8.08
N GLU A 68 23.12 22.24 -8.76
CA GLU A 68 24.39 22.92 -8.47
C GLU A 68 24.36 23.60 -7.10
#